data_AF-A0A1G0DP14-F1
#
_entry.id   AF-A0A1G0DP14-F1
#
_cell.length_a   1.000
_cell.length_b   1.000
_cell.length_c   1.000
_cell.angle_alpha   90.00
_cell.angle_beta   90.00
_cell.angle_gamma   90.00
#
_symmetry.space_group_name_H-M   'P 1'
#
loop_
_entity.id
_entity.type
_entity.pdbx_description
1 polymer ?
#
loop_
_entity_poly.entity_id
_entity_poly.type
_entity_poly.pdbx_seq_one_letter_code
_entity_poly.pdbx_strand_id
1 'polypeptide(L)' 'MSPVLPTQSHHGAPHLGWKNFSAIAVGSSIPVYALGGLTRNDMQTAWRHGAHGISLLRQAW' A
#
# COMPACT_ATOMS: atom_id res chain seq x y z
N MET A 1 -10.07 1.21 5.10
CA MET A 1 -8.86 1.74 4.41
C MET A 1 -8.88 1.23 2.99
N SER A 2 -8.84 2.12 1.99
CA SER A 2 -8.79 1.72 0.58
C SER A 2 -7.43 1.10 0.24
N PRO A 3 -7.37 0.12 -0.69
CA PRO A 3 -6.11 -0.51 -1.06
C PRO A 3 -5.20 0.50 -1.78
N VAL A 4 -3.87 0.33 -1.67
CA VAL A 4 -2.92 1.23 -2.35
C VAL A 4 -3.00 1.07 -3.86
N LEU A 5 -3.02 -0.17 -4.36
CA LEU A 5 -3.18 -0.50 -5.77
C LEU A 5 -4.49 -1.31 -5.99
N PRO A 6 -4.99 -1.41 -7.24
CA PRO A 6 -6.13 -2.26 -7.56
C PRO A 6 -5.95 -3.69 -7.05
N THR A 7 -7.03 -4.30 -6.56
CA THR A 7 -6.99 -5.68 -6.04
C THR A 7 -7.88 -6.59 -6.85
N GLN A 8 -7.53 -7.88 -6.90
CA GLN A 8 -8.38 -8.90 -7.52
C GLN A 8 -9.63 -9.24 -6.69
N SER A 9 -9.65 -8.94 -5.38
CA SER A 9 -10.85 -9.20 -4.55
C SER A 9 -12.00 -8.27 -4.89
N HIS A 10 -11.69 -7.03 -5.30
CA HIS A 10 -12.66 -5.98 -5.59
C HIS A 10 -12.25 -5.26 -6.87
N HIS A 11 -12.47 -5.92 -8.01
CA HIS A 11 -12.19 -5.34 -9.31
C HIS A 11 -13.01 -4.07 -9.55
N GLY A 12 -12.35 -3.02 -10.06
CA GLY A 12 -13.00 -1.74 -10.38
C GLY A 12 -13.28 -0.83 -9.18
N ALA A 13 -13.03 -1.29 -7.95
CA ALA A 13 -13.16 -0.43 -6.78
C ALA A 13 -12.10 0.68 -6.78
N PRO A 14 -12.43 1.89 -6.27
CA PRO A 14 -11.44 2.95 -6.08
C PRO A 14 -10.27 2.48 -5.21
N HIS A 15 -9.07 2.87 -5.60
CA HIS A 15 -7.85 2.63 -4.85
C HIS A 15 -7.23 3.96 -4.42
N LEU A 16 -6.41 3.90 -3.38
CA LEU A 16 -5.79 5.07 -2.75
C LEU A 16 -4.71 5.67 -3.67
N GLY A 17 -3.87 4.81 -4.26
CA GLY A 17 -2.69 5.22 -5.02
C GLY A 17 -1.54 5.70 -4.12
N TRP A 18 -0.32 5.63 -4.65
CA TRP A 18 0.89 5.97 -3.91
C TRP A 18 0.95 7.42 -3.45
N LYS A 19 0.44 8.36 -4.25
CA LYS A 19 0.41 9.80 -3.91
C LYS A 19 -0.39 10.05 -2.62
N ASN A 20 -1.61 9.53 -2.56
CA ASN A 20 -2.48 9.74 -1.40
C ASN A 20 -2.01 8.91 -0.19
N PHE A 21 -1.47 7.71 -0.43
CA PHE A 21 -0.81 6.93 0.62
C PHE A 21 0.33 7.74 1.27
N SER A 22 1.20 8.33 0.47
CA SER A 22 2.34 9.12 0.95
C SER A 22 1.89 10.33 1.77
N ALA A 23 0.81 11.01 1.37
CA ALA A 23 0.25 12.13 2.12
C ALA A 23 -0.23 11.72 3.52
N ILE A 24 -0.81 10.51 3.64
CA ILE A 24 -1.24 9.95 4.93
C ILE A 24 -0.03 9.51 5.76
N ALA A 25 0.93 8.82 5.14
CA ALA A 25 2.11 8.28 5.83
C ALA A 25 2.98 9.39 6.44
N VAL A 26 3.17 10.50 5.74
CA VAL A 26 3.96 11.66 6.22
C VAL A 26 3.38 12.27 7.48
N GLY A 27 2.06 12.26 7.65
CA GLY A 27 1.38 12.81 8.83
C GLY A 27 1.32 11.85 10.03
N SER A 28 1.85 10.63 9.90
CA SER A 28 1.72 9.60 10.93
C SER A 28 2.91 9.57 11.89
N SER A 29 2.64 9.64 13.19
CA SER A 29 3.64 9.43 14.25
C SER A 29 3.86 7.95 14.60
N ILE A 30 3.19 7.04 13.89
CA ILE A 30 3.32 5.59 14.07
C ILE A 30 3.68 4.89 12.76
N PRO A 31 4.28 3.69 12.80
CA PRO A 31 4.59 2.92 11.61
C PRO A 31 3.37 2.65 10.71
N VAL A 32 3.45 3.06 9.44
CA VAL A 32 2.41 2.83 8.44
C VAL A 32 2.86 1.75 7.45
N TYR A 33 2.00 0.77 7.18
CA TYR A 33 2.25 -0.29 6.21
C TYR A 33 1.32 -0.15 5.00
N ALA A 34 1.88 -0.27 3.80
CA ALA A 34 1.10 -0.25 2.57
C ALA A 34 0.36 -1.58 2.39
N LEU A 35 -0.92 -1.52 2.00
CA LEU A 35 -1.78 -2.71 1.88
C LEU A 35 -2.63 -2.65 0.63
N GLY A 36 -2.80 -3.82 0.00
CA GLY A 36 -3.76 -4.04 -1.09
C GLY A 36 -3.16 -3.82 -2.48
N GLY A 37 -3.21 -4.88 -3.29
CA GLY A 37 -2.76 -4.85 -4.68
C GLY A 37 -1.24 -4.87 -4.85
N LEU A 38 -0.49 -5.18 -3.78
CA LEU A 38 0.96 -5.15 -3.73
C LEU A 38 1.58 -6.53 -3.94
N THR A 39 2.83 -6.51 -4.41
CA THR A 39 3.73 -7.65 -4.55
C THR A 39 5.02 -7.39 -3.77
N ARG A 40 5.88 -8.42 -3.62
CA ARG A 40 7.20 -8.26 -2.97
C ARG A 40 8.08 -7.22 -3.67
N ASN A 41 7.91 -7.02 -4.99
CA ASN A 41 8.68 -6.06 -5.77
C ASN A 41 8.33 -4.60 -5.44
N ASP A 42 7.19 -4.36 -4.78
CA ASP A 42 6.75 -3.02 -4.42
C ASP A 42 7.43 -2.48 -3.14
N MET A 43 8.26 -3.29 -2.46
CA MET A 43 8.88 -2.90 -1.18
C MET A 43 9.67 -1.58 -1.29
N GLN A 44 10.50 -1.45 -2.33
CA GLN A 44 11.30 -0.24 -2.52
C GLN A 44 10.43 0.99 -2.83
N THR A 45 9.33 0.80 -3.55
CA THR A 45 8.33 1.86 -3.80
C THR A 45 7.63 2.26 -2.50
N ALA A 46 7.24 1.28 -1.69
CA ALA A 46 6.58 1.53 -0.41
C ALA A 46 7.45 2.39 0.52
N TRP A 47 8.74 2.09 0.63
CA TRP A 47 9.70 2.90 1.40
C TRP A 47 9.82 4.34 0.89
N ARG A 48 9.90 4.53 -0.44
CA ARG A 48 9.92 5.88 -1.04
C ARG A 48 8.67 6.70 -0.73
N HIS A 49 7.56 6.04 -0.44
CA HIS A 49 6.29 6.69 -0.07
C HIS A 49 6.02 6.70 1.45
N GLY A 50 7.05 6.45 2.27
CA GLY A 50 6.95 6.56 3.73
C GLY A 50 6.34 5.35 4.44
N ALA A 51 6.12 4.24 3.73
CA ALA A 51 5.74 2.99 4.38
C ALA A 51 6.93 2.42 5.16
N HIS A 52 6.67 1.75 6.27
CA HIS A 52 7.65 0.93 6.98
C HIS A 52 7.78 -0.45 6.33
N GLY A 53 6.71 -0.93 5.69
CA GLY A 53 6.71 -2.15 4.91
C GLY A 53 5.40 -2.34 4.15
N ILE A 54 5.20 -3.55 3.61
CA ILE A 54 4.01 -3.95 2.87
C ILE A 54 3.29 -5.12 3.55
N SER A 55 1.97 -5.13 3.47
CA SER A 55 1.12 -6.23 3.92
C SER A 55 0.59 -6.98 2.70
N LEU A 56 1.01 -8.25 2.57
CA LEU A 56 0.62 -9.14 1.49
C LEU A 56 -0.47 -10.10 1.94
N LEU A 57 -1.42 -10.39 1.05
CA LEU A 57 -2.44 -11.41 1.27
C LEU A 57 -2.16 -12.61 0.36
N ARG A 58 -2.60 -12.55 -0.90
CA ARG A 58 -2.37 -13.63 -1.88
C ARG A 58 -0.94 -13.80 -2.36
N GLN A 59 -0.11 -12.76 -2.22
CA GLN A 59 1.28 -12.73 -2.71
C GLN A 59 2.29 -13.09 -1.61
N ALA A 60 1.81 -13.56 -0.46
CA ALA A 60 2.66 -13.88 0.68
C ALA A 60 3.36 -15.24 0.53
N TRP A 61 2.73 -16.19 -0.17
CA TRP A 61 3.21 -17.55 -0.43
C TRP A 61 3.14 -17.90 -1.92
#